data_AF-A0A085EZE7-F1
#
_entry.id   AF-A0A085EZE7-F1
#
_cell.length_a   1.000
_cell.length_b   1.000
_cell.length_c   1.000
_cell.angle_alpha   90.00
_cell.angle_beta   90.00
_cell.angle_gamma   90.00
#
_symmetry.space_group_name_H-M   'P 1'
#
loop_
_entity.id
_entity.type
_entity.pdbx_description
1 polymer ?
#
loop_
_entity_poly.entity_id
_entity_poly.type
_entity_poly.pdbx_seq_one_letter_code
_entity_poly.pdbx_strand_id
1 'polypeptide(L)'
;MLEILENNWLLFLVGQYPHGPIGGLAMTLFMAVIALALCFPFAIALALARLSPYRWLRLPATAIVHTVRGLPLIMFIFWTYFVSPLVIGRAVGGVETLVIALVVYEAAYLSEIIRAGIEGLPKGQVEAARSLGLRYWPTTIKVVLPQALHNMLPSMVSQFVSTIKETSLGYVISAHELTFAASQVNNVLLTQPFEVYGILALTYFALCFALSSLARLIERRISSGRGGAPGVIVAA
;
A
#
# COMPACT_ATOMS: atom_id res chain seq x y z
N MET A 1 -9.97 29.92 4.69
CA MET A 1 -9.63 28.79 3.78
C MET A 1 -8.90 29.23 2.51
N LEU A 2 -9.48 30.09 1.66
CA LEU A 2 -8.82 30.52 0.41
C LEU A 2 -7.49 31.23 0.66
N GLU A 3 -7.44 32.15 1.61
CA GLU A 3 -6.20 32.84 2.00
C GLU A 3 -5.12 31.87 2.50
N ILE A 4 -5.49 30.83 3.26
CA ILE A 4 -4.54 29.78 3.70
C ILE A 4 -3.96 29.06 2.48
N LEU A 5 -4.81 28.72 1.50
CA LEU A 5 -4.36 28.08 0.26
C LEU A 5 -3.45 29.01 -0.54
N GLU A 6 -3.84 30.26 -0.78
CA GLU A 6 -3.02 31.22 -1.52
C GLU A 6 -1.64 31.42 -0.89
N ASN A 7 -1.57 31.44 0.44
CA ASN A 7 -0.31 31.62 1.16
C ASN A 7 0.53 30.34 1.29
N ASN A 8 -0.07 29.15 1.22
CA ASN A 8 0.61 27.88 1.56
C ASN A 8 0.49 26.78 0.49
N TRP A 9 -0.06 27.05 -0.71
CA TRP A 9 -0.30 26.02 -1.72
C TRP A 9 0.98 25.27 -2.13
N LEU A 10 2.12 25.97 -2.23
CA LEU A 10 3.42 25.34 -2.52
C LEU A 10 3.83 24.38 -1.40
N LEU A 11 3.66 24.79 -0.14
CA LEU A 11 3.96 23.95 1.02
C LEU A 11 3.11 22.67 1.02
N PHE A 12 1.82 22.79 0.70
CA PHE A 12 0.92 21.64 0.57
C PHE A 12 1.28 20.73 -0.62
N LEU A 13 1.71 21.28 -1.75
CA LEU A 13 2.01 20.49 -2.94
C LEU A 13 3.39 19.83 -2.91
N VAL A 14 4.44 20.60 -2.62
CA VAL A 14 5.85 20.20 -2.78
C VAL A 14 6.72 20.45 -1.55
N GLY A 15 6.14 20.90 -0.44
CA GLY A 15 6.89 21.20 0.78
C GLY A 15 7.71 22.48 0.65
N GLN A 16 8.94 22.46 1.18
CA GLN A 16 9.82 23.65 1.20
C GLN A 16 10.64 23.81 -0.10
N TYR A 17 10.46 22.92 -1.07
CA TYR A 17 11.15 22.98 -2.36
C TYR A 17 10.85 24.29 -3.11
N PRO A 18 11.85 24.96 -3.73
CA PRO A 18 13.24 24.54 -3.92
C PRO A 18 14.21 24.91 -2.80
N HIS A 19 13.78 25.68 -1.81
CA HIS A 19 14.65 26.20 -0.74
C HIS A 19 14.86 25.22 0.43
N GLY A 20 14.18 24.07 0.38
CA GLY A 20 14.28 22.99 1.35
C GLY A 20 13.91 21.64 0.73
N PRO A 21 13.74 20.58 1.54
CA PRO A 21 13.39 19.25 1.05
C PRO A 21 12.01 19.21 0.41
N ILE A 22 11.85 18.28 -0.54
CA ILE A 22 10.54 17.97 -1.11
C ILE A 22 9.64 17.44 0.01
N GLY A 23 8.41 17.92 0.03
CA GLY A 23 7.41 17.54 1.01
C GLY A 23 5.99 17.59 0.48
N GLY A 24 5.03 17.68 1.39
CA GLY A 24 3.62 17.82 1.04
C GLY A 24 3.09 16.62 0.26
N LEU A 25 2.15 16.90 -0.66
CA LEU A 25 1.47 15.92 -1.47
C LEU A 25 2.42 15.13 -2.40
N ALA A 26 3.44 15.79 -2.95
CA ALA A 26 4.45 15.13 -3.77
C ALA A 26 5.16 14.02 -2.98
N MET A 27 5.49 14.29 -1.72
CA MET A 27 6.16 13.31 -0.87
C MET A 27 5.22 12.20 -0.39
N THR A 28 3.95 12.52 -0.10
CA THR A 28 2.88 11.53 0.14
C THR A 28 2.83 10.51 -1.01
N LEU A 29 2.75 10.98 -2.25
CA LEU A 29 2.68 10.12 -3.43
C LEU A 29 3.98 9.34 -3.67
N PHE A 30 5.12 10.00 -3.54
CA PHE A 30 6.43 9.37 -3.71
C PHE A 30 6.62 8.20 -2.73
N MET A 31 6.31 8.41 -1.44
CA MET A 31 6.43 7.38 -0.42
C MET A 31 5.47 6.20 -0.67
N ALA A 32 4.22 6.47 -1.05
CA ALA A 32 3.26 5.41 -1.37
C ALA A 32 3.72 4.56 -2.57
N VAL A 33 4.19 5.21 -3.64
CA VAL A 33 4.67 4.52 -4.84
C VAL A 33 5.93 3.70 -4.56
N ILE A 34 6.93 4.28 -3.88
CA ILE A 34 8.18 3.57 -3.60
C ILE A 34 7.95 2.42 -2.61
N ALA A 35 7.09 2.61 -1.60
CA ALA A 35 6.75 1.55 -0.65
C ALA A 35 6.09 0.37 -1.34
N LEU A 36 5.10 0.61 -2.22
CA LEU A 36 4.49 -0.48 -2.99
C LEU A 36 5.44 -1.15 -3.97
N ALA A 37 6.27 -0.38 -4.67
CA ALA A 37 7.23 -0.92 -5.62
C ALA A 37 8.22 -1.85 -4.91
N LEU A 38 8.74 -1.42 -3.75
CA LEU A 38 9.67 -2.19 -2.95
C LEU A 38 8.99 -3.36 -2.23
N CYS A 39 7.73 -3.25 -1.80
CA CYS A 39 7.03 -4.34 -1.12
C CYS A 39 6.63 -5.48 -2.07
N PHE A 40 6.46 -5.20 -3.37
CA PHE A 40 5.92 -6.16 -4.33
C PHE A 40 6.70 -7.49 -4.42
N PRO A 41 8.05 -7.51 -4.51
CA PRO A 41 8.81 -8.75 -4.49
C PRO A 41 8.66 -9.52 -3.16
N PHE A 42 8.63 -8.82 -2.02
CA PHE A 42 8.43 -9.43 -0.70
C PHE A 42 7.02 -10.01 -0.56
N ALA A 43 6.01 -9.33 -1.08
CA ALA A 43 4.63 -9.79 -1.09
C ALA A 43 4.48 -11.10 -1.88
N ILE A 44 5.07 -11.18 -3.08
CA ILE A 44 5.09 -12.41 -3.88
C ILE A 44 5.84 -13.51 -3.13
N ALA A 45 7.02 -13.22 -2.59
CA ALA A 45 7.81 -14.21 -1.86
C ALA A 45 7.04 -14.78 -0.65
N LEU A 46 6.40 -13.92 0.15
CA LEU A 46 5.57 -14.32 1.29
C LEU A 46 4.33 -15.12 0.85
N ALA A 47 3.65 -14.70 -0.23
CA ALA A 47 2.50 -15.43 -0.75
C ALA A 47 2.88 -16.84 -1.20
N LEU A 48 3.97 -16.98 -1.96
CA LEU A 48 4.47 -18.28 -2.43
C LEU A 48 4.99 -19.15 -1.27
N ALA A 49 5.67 -18.56 -0.28
CA ALA A 49 6.10 -19.29 0.91
C ALA A 49 4.92 -19.85 1.69
N ARG A 50 3.83 -19.10 1.82
CA ARG A 50 2.59 -19.54 2.48
C ARG A 50 1.82 -20.61 1.70
N LEU A 51 1.91 -20.61 0.37
CA LEU A 51 1.33 -21.65 -0.49
C LEU A 51 2.22 -22.88 -0.64
N SER A 52 3.45 -22.83 -0.12
CA SER A 52 4.42 -23.90 -0.26
C SER A 52 3.92 -25.21 0.38
N PRO A 53 4.20 -26.38 -0.24
CA PRO A 53 3.95 -27.66 0.40
C PRO A 53 4.85 -27.89 1.63
N TYR A 54 5.98 -27.18 1.73
CA TYR A 54 6.94 -27.35 2.80
C TYR A 54 6.53 -26.58 4.06
N ARG A 55 6.27 -27.32 5.14
CA ARG A 55 5.82 -26.75 6.43
C ARG A 55 6.78 -25.72 7.01
N TRP A 56 8.09 -25.90 6.83
CA TRP A 56 9.12 -25.00 7.35
C TRP A 56 9.16 -23.63 6.64
N LEU A 57 8.64 -23.52 5.41
CA LEU A 57 8.43 -22.24 4.74
C LEU A 57 7.06 -21.66 5.11
N ARG A 58 6.04 -22.50 5.06
CA ARG A 58 4.65 -22.07 5.23
C ARG A 58 4.37 -21.53 6.62
N LEU A 59 4.80 -22.22 7.68
CA LEU A 59 4.47 -21.84 9.05
C LEU A 59 5.09 -20.49 9.45
N PRO A 60 6.40 -20.23 9.26
CA PRO A 60 6.98 -18.93 9.60
C PRO A 60 6.40 -17.79 8.77
N ALA A 61 6.23 -17.97 7.45
CA ALA A 61 5.64 -16.94 6.59
C ALA A 61 4.18 -16.62 7.00
N THR A 62 3.42 -17.64 7.39
CA THR A 62 2.05 -17.46 7.90
C THR A 62 2.04 -16.70 9.22
N ALA A 63 2.93 -17.05 10.15
CA ALA A 63 3.07 -16.35 11.42
C ALA A 63 3.44 -14.87 11.21
N ILE A 64 4.47 -14.58 10.40
CA ILE A 64 4.89 -13.21 10.09
C ILE A 64 3.72 -12.38 9.55
N VAL A 65 3.00 -12.90 8.55
CA VAL A 65 1.89 -12.17 7.93
C VAL A 65 0.75 -11.93 8.93
N HIS A 66 0.36 -12.93 9.72
CA HIS A 66 -0.69 -12.75 10.72
C HIS A 66 -0.30 -11.78 11.83
N THR A 67 0.96 -11.82 12.30
CA THR A 67 1.45 -10.88 13.30
C THR A 67 1.44 -9.45 12.76
N VAL A 68 2.05 -9.21 11.60
CA VAL A 68 2.13 -7.85 11.03
C VAL A 68 0.74 -7.27 10.77
N ARG A 69 -0.19 -8.06 10.20
CA ARG A 69 -1.57 -7.62 9.93
C ARG A 69 -2.43 -7.53 11.19
N GLY A 70 -1.99 -8.10 12.31
CA GLY A 70 -2.65 -7.99 13.61
C GLY A 70 -2.20 -6.76 14.41
N LEU A 71 -1.13 -6.08 13.99
CA LEU A 71 -0.61 -4.90 14.67
C LEU A 71 -1.18 -3.61 14.05
N PRO A 72 -1.51 -2.59 14.87
CA PRO A 72 -1.81 -1.26 14.35
C PRO A 72 -0.59 -0.68 13.62
N LEU A 73 -0.77 -0.19 12.39
CA LEU A 73 0.32 0.38 11.60
C LEU A 73 1.07 1.50 12.33
N ILE A 74 0.37 2.35 13.09
CA ILE A 74 1.02 3.41 13.86
C ILE A 74 2.03 2.85 14.89
N MET A 75 1.71 1.72 15.53
CA MET A 75 2.64 1.03 16.43
C MET A 75 3.82 0.46 15.64
N PHE A 76 3.56 -0.11 14.46
CA PHE A 76 4.59 -0.63 13.58
C PHE A 76 5.58 0.47 13.12
N ILE A 77 5.07 1.66 12.77
CA ILE A 77 5.86 2.85 12.43
C ILE A 77 6.72 3.27 13.63
N PHE A 78 6.11 3.34 14.83
CA PHE A 78 6.81 3.74 16.05
C PHE A 78 7.98 2.79 16.37
N TRP A 79 7.75 1.48 16.33
CA TRP A 79 8.83 0.50 16.52
C TRP A 79 9.90 0.60 15.43
N THR A 80 9.50 0.80 14.17
CA THR A 80 10.45 0.96 13.06
C THR A 80 11.33 2.20 13.25
N TYR A 81 10.78 3.30 13.79
CA TYR A 81 11.52 4.53 14.06
C TYR A 81 12.65 4.31 15.07
N PHE A 82 12.43 3.53 16.13
CA PHE A 82 13.48 3.26 17.12
C PHE A 82 14.42 2.12 16.72
N VAL A 83 13.93 1.12 16.00
CA VAL A 83 14.74 -0.06 15.63
C VAL A 83 15.61 0.19 14.40
N SER A 84 15.12 0.93 13.40
CA SER A 84 15.85 1.10 12.13
C SER A 84 17.23 1.75 12.29
N PRO A 85 17.46 2.76 13.17
CA PRO A 85 18.80 3.30 13.37
C PRO A 85 19.76 2.29 14.01
N LEU A 86 19.25 1.42 14.90
CA LEU A 86 20.04 0.39 15.57
C LEU A 86 20.52 -0.68 14.58
N VAL A 87 19.66 -1.04 13.62
CA VAL A 87 19.97 -2.05 12.59
C VAL A 87 20.87 -1.48 11.49
N ILE A 88 20.61 -0.25 11.04
CA ILE A 88 21.34 0.37 9.93
C ILE A 88 22.67 0.98 10.41
N GLY A 89 22.78 1.36 11.68
CA GLY A 89 23.98 1.95 12.27
C GLY A 89 24.16 3.45 11.97
N ARG A 90 23.11 4.12 11.47
CA ARG A 90 23.07 5.58 11.28
C ARG A 90 21.70 6.13 11.64
N ALA A 91 21.61 7.46 11.81
CA ALA A 91 20.32 8.13 11.89
C ALA A 91 19.49 7.85 10.63
N VAL A 92 18.21 7.54 10.84
CA VAL A 92 17.22 7.26 9.80
C VAL A 92 16.14 8.33 9.89
N GLY A 93 15.88 9.02 8.78
CA GLY A 93 14.89 10.10 8.76
C GLY A 93 13.45 9.59 8.90
N GLY A 94 12.49 10.49 9.20
CA GLY A 94 11.07 10.12 9.30
C GLY A 94 10.51 9.53 8.00
N VAL A 95 10.92 10.07 6.85
CA VAL A 95 10.58 9.52 5.52
C VAL A 95 11.12 8.10 5.33
N GLU A 96 12.42 7.90 5.57
CA GLU A 96 13.06 6.58 5.38
C GLU A 96 12.41 5.54 6.30
N THR A 97 12.20 5.92 7.56
CA THR A 97 11.50 5.10 8.55
C THR A 97 10.11 4.70 8.07
N LEU A 98 9.32 5.67 7.59
CA LEU A 98 7.97 5.42 7.12
C LEU A 98 7.97 4.48 5.91
N VAL A 99 8.88 4.68 4.95
CA VAL A 99 9.01 3.80 3.78
C VAL A 99 9.38 2.38 4.23
N ILE A 100 10.33 2.21 5.14
CA ILE A 100 10.69 0.87 5.68
C ILE A 100 9.46 0.22 6.33
N ALA A 101 8.74 0.97 7.17
CA ALA A 101 7.56 0.48 7.86
C ALA A 101 6.47 0.04 6.88
N LEU A 102 6.14 0.90 5.90
CA LEU A 102 5.16 0.63 4.87
C LEU A 102 5.56 -0.55 4.00
N VAL A 103 6.84 -0.70 3.62
CA VAL A 103 7.30 -1.84 2.81
C VAL A 103 7.00 -3.17 3.49
N VAL A 104 7.32 -3.30 4.78
CA VAL A 104 7.10 -4.55 5.51
C VAL A 104 5.62 -4.79 5.78
N TYR A 105 4.89 -3.73 6.18
CA TYR A 105 3.46 -3.81 6.46
C TYR A 105 2.66 -4.17 5.19
N GLU A 106 2.91 -3.46 4.09
CA GLU A 106 2.24 -3.69 2.81
C GLU A 106 2.65 -5.01 2.17
N ALA A 107 3.89 -5.48 2.36
CA ALA A 107 4.27 -6.81 1.91
C ALA A 107 3.39 -7.90 2.55
N ALA A 108 3.03 -7.75 3.83
CA ALA A 108 2.15 -8.70 4.51
C ALA A 108 0.72 -8.63 3.96
N TYR A 109 0.13 -7.44 3.80
CA TYR A 109 -1.21 -7.26 3.24
C TYR A 109 -1.31 -7.74 1.79
N LEU A 110 -0.35 -7.32 0.95
CA LEU A 110 -0.32 -7.67 -0.46
C LEU A 110 -0.05 -9.17 -0.66
N SER A 111 0.72 -9.82 0.22
CA SER A 111 0.89 -11.27 0.17
C SER A 111 -0.44 -12.01 0.37
N GLU A 112 -1.35 -11.47 1.20
CA GLU A 112 -2.68 -12.05 1.40
C GLU A 112 -3.53 -11.91 0.13
N ILE A 113 -3.53 -10.72 -0.46
CA ILE A 113 -4.25 -10.44 -1.70
C ILE A 113 -3.79 -11.41 -2.80
N ILE A 114 -2.47 -11.57 -2.98
CA ILE A 114 -1.90 -12.49 -3.97
C ILE A 114 -2.27 -13.94 -3.66
N ARG A 115 -2.16 -14.37 -2.38
CA ARG A 115 -2.54 -15.72 -1.95
C ARG A 115 -4.01 -16.01 -2.25
N ALA A 116 -4.91 -15.09 -1.89
CA ALA A 116 -6.34 -15.21 -2.16
C ALA A 116 -6.62 -15.27 -3.67
N GLY A 117 -5.89 -14.48 -4.47
CA GLY A 117 -5.98 -14.54 -5.93
C GLY A 117 -5.55 -15.88 -6.51
N ILE A 118 -4.53 -16.52 -5.95
CA ILE A 118 -4.08 -17.85 -6.37
C ILE A 118 -5.10 -18.92 -5.97
N GLU A 119 -5.61 -18.88 -4.74
CA GLU A 119 -6.60 -19.85 -4.24
C GLU A 119 -7.97 -19.72 -4.91
N GLY A 120 -8.32 -18.52 -5.40
CA GLY A 120 -9.55 -18.26 -6.13
C GLY A 120 -9.54 -18.73 -7.59
N LEU A 121 -8.41 -19.21 -8.12
CA LEU A 121 -8.34 -19.72 -9.50
C LEU A 121 -9.01 -21.10 -9.65
N PRO A 122 -9.66 -21.40 -10.79
CA PRO A 122 -10.20 -22.73 -11.07
C PRO A 122 -9.11 -23.80 -11.03
N LYS A 123 -9.39 -24.92 -10.35
CA LYS A 123 -8.44 -26.05 -10.22
C LYS A 123 -7.98 -26.60 -11.58
N GLY A 124 -8.83 -26.50 -12.61
CA GLY A 124 -8.52 -26.92 -13.97
C GLY A 124 -7.25 -26.28 -14.57
N GLN A 125 -6.87 -25.07 -14.16
CA GLN A 125 -5.61 -24.44 -14.59
C GLN A 125 -4.39 -25.22 -14.11
N VAL A 126 -4.42 -25.65 -12.85
CA VAL A 126 -3.36 -26.45 -12.24
C VAL A 126 -3.37 -27.86 -12.84
N GLU A 127 -4.53 -28.47 -13.00
CA GLU A 127 -4.68 -29.81 -13.58
C GLU A 127 -4.18 -29.87 -15.04
N ALA A 128 -4.57 -28.91 -15.89
CA ALA A 128 -4.09 -28.82 -17.27
C ALA A 128 -2.57 -28.67 -17.35
N ALA A 129 -2.00 -27.78 -16.53
CA ALA A 129 -0.55 -27.60 -16.45
C ALA A 129 0.17 -28.91 -16.04
N ARG A 130 -0.39 -29.64 -15.07
CA ARG A 130 0.16 -30.93 -14.61
C ARG A 130 0.04 -32.03 -15.68
N SER A 131 -1.05 -32.06 -16.44
CA SER A 131 -1.24 -32.98 -17.57
C SER A 131 -0.24 -32.73 -18.71
N LEU A 132 0.23 -31.49 -18.86
CA LEU A 132 1.33 -31.12 -19.77
C LEU A 132 2.73 -31.42 -19.18
N GLY A 133 2.82 -32.13 -18.06
CA GLY A 133 4.08 -32.53 -17.43
C GLY A 133 4.77 -31.45 -16.59
N LEU A 134 4.13 -30.28 -16.37
CA LEU A 134 4.74 -29.23 -15.56
C LEU A 134 4.84 -29.64 -14.09
N ARG A 135 5.99 -29.34 -13.47
CA ARG A 135 6.21 -29.49 -12.03
C ARG A 135 5.58 -28.33 -11.25
N TYR A 136 5.42 -28.48 -9.93
CA TYR A 136 4.79 -27.47 -9.05
C TYR A 136 5.33 -26.05 -9.29
N TRP A 137 6.64 -25.84 -9.27
CA TRP A 137 7.24 -24.51 -9.46
C TRP A 137 6.96 -23.90 -10.83
N PRO A 138 7.21 -24.60 -11.97
CA PRO A 138 6.77 -24.13 -13.28
C PRO A 138 5.28 -23.82 -13.37
N THR A 139 4.41 -24.68 -12.83
CA THR A 139 2.96 -24.44 -12.81
C THR A 139 2.63 -23.16 -12.05
N THR A 140 3.18 -22.99 -10.85
CA THR A 140 2.92 -21.82 -10.01
C THR A 140 3.44 -20.54 -10.65
N ILE A 141 4.70 -20.51 -11.10
CA ILE A 141 5.34 -19.27 -11.59
C ILE A 141 4.85 -18.88 -12.99
N LYS A 142 4.66 -19.84 -13.90
CA LYS A 142 4.37 -19.53 -15.31
C LYS A 142 2.89 -19.53 -15.65
N VAL A 143 2.05 -20.21 -14.87
CA VAL A 143 0.62 -20.36 -15.18
C VAL A 143 -0.22 -19.63 -14.13
N VAL A 144 -0.08 -20.01 -12.87
CA VAL A 144 -1.00 -19.58 -11.81
C VAL A 144 -0.72 -18.15 -11.35
N LEU A 145 0.53 -17.81 -11.05
CA LEU A 145 0.92 -16.52 -10.50
C LEU A 145 0.58 -15.34 -11.44
N PRO A 146 0.90 -15.37 -12.76
CA PRO A 146 0.55 -14.26 -13.65
C PRO A 146 -0.96 -14.04 -13.76
N GLN A 147 -1.74 -15.12 -13.79
CA GLN A 147 -3.21 -15.06 -13.79
C GLN A 147 -3.75 -14.50 -12.48
N ALA A 148 -3.23 -14.95 -11.34
CA ALA A 148 -3.64 -14.46 -10.02
C ALA A 148 -3.32 -12.97 -9.85
N LEU A 149 -2.11 -12.53 -10.22
CA LEU A 149 -1.72 -11.12 -10.16
C LEU A 149 -2.63 -10.26 -11.03
N HIS A 150 -2.94 -10.72 -12.25
CA HIS A 150 -3.87 -10.02 -13.13
C HIS A 150 -5.28 -9.91 -12.52
N ASN A 151 -5.78 -10.98 -11.91
CA ASN A 151 -7.10 -11.01 -11.27
C ASN A 151 -7.17 -10.11 -10.05
N MET A 152 -6.06 -9.96 -9.33
CA MET A 152 -5.98 -9.17 -8.11
C MET A 152 -5.65 -7.69 -8.36
N LEU A 153 -5.40 -7.27 -9.60
CA LEU A 153 -5.13 -5.86 -9.93
C LEU A 153 -6.14 -4.88 -9.28
N PRO A 154 -7.46 -5.12 -9.29
CA PRO A 154 -8.41 -4.21 -8.63
C PRO A 154 -8.18 -4.07 -7.12
N SER A 155 -7.94 -5.20 -6.43
CA SER A 155 -7.62 -5.22 -5.01
C SER A 155 -6.27 -4.55 -4.71
N MET A 156 -5.27 -4.74 -5.59
CA MET A 156 -3.97 -4.09 -5.45
C MET A 156 -4.05 -2.57 -5.61
N VAL A 157 -4.85 -2.08 -6.57
CA VAL A 157 -5.07 -0.63 -6.72
C VAL A 157 -5.86 -0.08 -5.53
N SER A 158 -6.81 -0.83 -4.99
CA SER A 158 -7.52 -0.44 -3.76
C SER A 158 -6.57 -0.37 -2.57
N GLN A 159 -5.61 -1.30 -2.49
CA GLN A 159 -4.56 -1.27 -1.47
C GLN A 159 -3.68 -0.03 -1.64
N PHE A 160 -3.30 0.35 -2.86
CA PHE A 160 -2.53 1.59 -3.11
C PHE A 160 -3.23 2.85 -2.58
N VAL A 161 -4.54 2.97 -2.79
CA VAL A 161 -5.32 4.09 -2.23
C VAL A 161 -5.27 4.08 -0.70
N SER A 162 -5.29 2.89 -0.07
CA SER A 162 -5.10 2.76 1.37
C SER A 162 -3.69 3.16 1.82
N THR A 163 -2.65 2.72 1.13
CA THR A 163 -1.25 3.09 1.41
C THR A 163 -1.05 4.60 1.37
N ILE A 164 -1.68 5.31 0.42
CA ILE A 164 -1.63 6.78 0.37
C ILE A 164 -2.18 7.40 1.66
N LYS A 165 -3.33 6.93 2.15
CA LYS A 165 -3.89 7.41 3.43
C LYS A 165 -2.96 7.05 4.59
N GLU A 166 -2.37 5.87 4.58
CA GLU A 166 -1.47 5.41 5.62
C GLU A 166 -0.18 6.23 5.72
N THR A 167 0.29 6.86 4.63
CA THR A 167 1.43 7.79 4.70
C THR A 167 1.18 8.97 5.65
N SER A 168 -0.08 9.36 5.89
CA SER A 168 -0.43 10.43 6.85
C SER A 168 0.04 10.14 8.27
N LEU A 169 0.19 8.88 8.65
CA LEU A 169 0.71 8.48 9.97
C LEU A 169 2.19 8.86 10.15
N GLY A 170 2.92 9.09 9.05
CA GLY A 170 4.30 9.56 9.05
C GLY A 170 4.48 10.92 9.73
N TYR A 171 3.43 11.73 9.83
CA TYR A 171 3.45 12.99 10.56
C TYR A 171 4.00 12.84 11.99
N VAL A 172 3.66 11.75 12.68
CA VAL A 172 4.06 11.50 14.09
C VAL A 172 5.58 11.39 14.24
N ILE A 173 6.28 10.97 13.19
CA ILE A 173 7.74 10.83 13.17
C ILE A 173 8.40 11.90 12.30
N SER A 174 7.72 13.02 12.08
CA SER A 174 8.19 14.14 11.28
C SER A 174 8.57 13.77 9.84
N ALA A 175 7.83 12.84 9.21
CA ALA A 175 7.92 12.65 7.77
C ALA A 175 7.25 13.85 7.08
N HIS A 176 7.96 14.53 6.18
CA HIS A 176 7.52 15.77 5.52
C HIS A 176 6.41 15.56 4.47
N GLU A 177 5.36 14.81 4.77
CA GLU A 177 4.21 14.59 3.88
C GLU A 177 3.10 15.64 4.08
N LEU A 178 1.98 15.47 3.37
CA LEU A 178 0.88 16.44 3.35
C LEU A 178 0.29 16.77 4.73
N THR A 179 0.15 15.79 5.62
CA THR A 179 -0.36 15.97 6.99
C THR A 179 0.63 16.78 7.83
N PHE A 180 1.94 16.55 7.64
CA PHE A 180 2.99 17.35 8.25
C PHE A 180 3.00 18.79 7.74
N ALA A 181 2.76 19.02 6.46
CA ALA A 181 2.56 20.37 5.92
C ALA A 181 1.35 21.06 6.59
N ALA A 182 0.22 20.38 6.71
CA ALA A 182 -0.96 20.93 7.39
C ALA A 182 -0.71 21.22 8.87
N SER A 183 -0.03 20.34 9.59
CA SER A 183 0.32 20.59 10.98
C SER A 183 1.23 21.81 11.14
N GLN A 184 2.23 21.99 10.26
CA GLN A 184 3.08 23.18 10.28
C GLN A 184 2.27 24.47 10.14
N VAL A 185 1.37 24.52 9.15
CA VAL A 185 0.48 25.69 8.94
C VAL A 185 -0.42 25.91 10.16
N ASN A 186 -1.00 24.84 10.71
CA ASN A 186 -1.82 24.91 11.90
C ASN A 186 -1.06 25.47 13.11
N ASN A 187 0.20 25.06 13.30
CA ASN A 187 1.04 25.50 14.42
C ASN A 187 1.50 26.96 14.27
N VAL A 188 1.51 27.51 13.05
CA VAL A 188 1.77 28.93 12.80
C VAL A 188 0.52 29.77 13.01
N LEU A 189 -0.63 29.32 12.47
CA LEU A 189 -1.87 30.09 12.54
C LEU A 189 -2.52 30.05 13.94
N LEU A 190 -2.50 28.89 14.60
CA LEU A 190 -3.07 28.55 15.92
C LEU A 190 -4.58 28.80 16.11
N THR A 191 -5.18 29.65 15.28
CA THR A 191 -6.53 30.21 15.43
C THR A 191 -7.53 29.63 14.43
N GLN A 192 -7.05 28.93 13.38
CA GLN A 192 -7.86 28.41 12.27
C GLN A 192 -7.66 26.90 12.02
N PRO A 193 -7.74 26.04 13.07
CA PRO A 193 -7.50 24.60 12.90
C PRO A 193 -8.55 23.93 12.01
N PHE A 194 -9.81 24.36 12.10
CA PHE A 194 -10.90 23.79 11.31
C PHE A 194 -10.65 23.98 9.81
N GLU A 195 -10.19 25.17 9.41
CA GLU A 195 -9.91 25.52 8.03
C GLU A 195 -8.69 24.74 7.50
N VAL A 196 -7.62 24.63 8.29
CA VAL A 196 -6.39 23.93 7.90
C VAL A 196 -6.66 22.43 7.72
N TYR A 197 -7.29 21.78 8.70
CA TYR A 197 -7.61 20.35 8.59
C TYR A 197 -8.77 20.09 7.63
N GLY A 198 -9.64 21.08 7.37
CA GLY A 198 -10.64 21.05 6.31
C GLY A 198 -10.01 21.01 4.92
N ILE A 199 -8.98 21.84 4.67
CA ILE A 199 -8.18 21.77 3.44
C ILE A 199 -7.53 20.40 3.31
N LEU A 200 -6.86 19.92 4.37
CA LEU A 200 -6.23 18.60 4.40
C LEU A 200 -7.22 17.47 4.02
N ALA A 201 -8.39 17.46 4.65
CA ALA A 201 -9.42 16.46 4.42
C ALA A 201 -9.94 16.52 2.98
N LEU A 202 -10.19 17.71 2.44
CA LEU A 202 -10.63 17.89 1.05
C LEU A 202 -9.55 17.44 0.06
N THR A 203 -8.27 17.71 0.32
CA THR A 203 -7.17 17.26 -0.53
C THR A 203 -7.04 15.73 -0.53
N TYR A 204 -7.03 15.09 0.65
CA TYR A 204 -7.01 13.62 0.73
C TYR A 204 -8.26 13.01 0.09
N PHE A 205 -9.43 13.59 0.31
CA PHE A 205 -10.68 13.14 -0.31
C PHE A 205 -10.61 13.23 -1.83
N ALA A 206 -10.24 14.39 -2.40
CA ALA A 206 -10.14 14.57 -3.84
C ALA A 206 -9.15 13.58 -4.48
N LEU A 207 -7.97 13.42 -3.86
CA LEU A 207 -6.95 12.48 -4.31
C LEU A 207 -7.44 11.02 -4.27
N CYS A 208 -7.93 10.57 -3.11
CA CYS A 208 -8.37 9.20 -2.93
C CYS A 208 -9.61 8.89 -3.77
N PHE A 209 -10.52 9.85 -3.93
CA PHE A 209 -11.71 9.72 -4.77
C PHE A 209 -11.34 9.60 -6.25
N ALA A 210 -10.40 10.42 -6.74
CA ALA A 210 -9.91 10.35 -8.12
C ALA A 210 -9.26 8.99 -8.40
N LEU A 211 -8.34 8.55 -7.53
CA LEU A 211 -7.64 7.26 -7.67
C LEU A 211 -8.60 6.06 -7.53
N SER A 212 -9.54 6.10 -6.59
CA SER A 212 -10.55 5.05 -6.44
C SER A 212 -11.50 5.00 -7.65
N SER A 213 -11.81 6.15 -8.24
CA SER A 213 -12.63 6.20 -9.46
C SER A 213 -11.89 5.60 -10.65
N LEU A 214 -10.59 5.90 -10.79
CA LEU A 214 -9.73 5.28 -11.79
C LEU A 214 -9.60 3.77 -11.57
N ALA A 215 -9.48 3.32 -10.32
CA ALA A 215 -9.46 1.90 -9.96
C ALA A 215 -10.73 1.17 -10.43
N ARG A 216 -11.91 1.74 -10.16
CA ARG A 216 -13.20 1.19 -10.60
C ARG A 216 -13.33 1.16 -12.13
N LEU A 217 -12.80 2.15 -12.82
CA LEU A 217 -12.77 2.17 -14.30
C LEU A 217 -11.91 1.02 -14.84
N ILE A 218 -10.74 0.79 -14.24
CA ILE A 218 -9.85 -0.33 -14.60
C ILE A 218 -10.55 -1.66 -14.31
N GLU A 219 -11.17 -1.80 -13.14
CA GLU A 219 -11.91 -2.99 -12.73
C GLU A 219 -13.04 -3.33 -13.71
N ARG A 220 -13.85 -2.34 -14.11
CA ARG A 220 -14.93 -2.53 -15.09
C ARG A 220 -14.42 -3.04 -16.44
N ARG A 221 -13.26 -2.56 -16.90
CA ARG A 221 -12.65 -3.02 -18.16
C ARG A 221 -12.13 -4.47 -18.05
N ILE A 222 -11.53 -4.82 -16.91
CA ILE A 222 -11.06 -6.19 -16.66
C ILE A 222 -12.24 -7.16 -16.54
N SER A 223 -13.33 -6.73 -15.90
CA SER A 223 -14.55 -7.52 -15.74
C SER A 223 -15.32 -7.68 -17.06
N SER A 224 -15.45 -6.62 -17.88
CA SER A 224 -16.18 -6.72 -19.16
C SER A 224 -15.47 -7.58 -20.21
N GLY A 225 -14.15 -7.79 -20.09
CA GLY A 225 -13.41 -8.76 -20.91
C GLY A 225 -13.68 -10.22 -20.53
N ARG A 226 -14.35 -10.46 -19.40
CA ARG A 226 -14.67 -11.80 -18.86
C ARG A 226 -16.17 -12.06 -18.98
N GLY A 227 -16.62 -12.46 -20.16
CA GLY A 227 -17.98 -12.97 -20.38
C GLY A 227 -18.23 -14.33 -19.73
N GLY A 228 -18.09 -14.43 -18.40
CA GLY A 228 -18.25 -15.67 -17.64
C GLY A 228 -19.09 -15.46 -16.38
N ALA A 229 -20.39 -15.75 -16.51
CA ALA A 229 -21.43 -16.00 -15.51
C ALA A 229 -21.41 -15.21 -14.17
N PRO A 230 -22.50 -14.45 -13.85
CA PRO A 230 -22.62 -13.81 -12.55
C PRO A 230 -22.71 -14.87 -11.44
N GLY A 231 -21.70 -14.89 -10.56
CA GLY A 231 -21.78 -15.59 -9.29
C GLY A 231 -22.91 -14.97 -8.46
N VAL A 232 -23.91 -15.79 -8.17
CA VAL A 232 -25.07 -15.47 -7.34
C VAL A 232 -24.63 -14.78 -6.06
N ILE A 233 -24.97 -13.50 -5.92
CA ILE A 233 -24.96 -12.81 -4.63
C ILE A 233 -26.11 -13.43 -3.84
N VAL A 234 -25.79 -14.38 -2.96
CA VAL A 234 -26.73 -14.79 -1.91
C VAL A 234 -26.72 -13.67 -0.88
N ALA A 235 -27.75 -12.83 -0.95
CA ALA A 235 -28.12 -11.93 0.13
C ALA A 235 -28.64 -12.75 1.32
N ALA A 236 -28.09 -12.49 2.50
CA ALA A 236 -28.72 -12.71 3.79
C ALA A 236 -28.26 -11.57 4.72
#